data_AF-A0A8H9HKI1-F1
#
_entry.id   AF-A0A8H9HKI1-F1
#
_cell.length_a   1.000
_cell.length_b   1.000
_cell.length_c   1.000
_cell.angle_alpha   90.00
_cell.angle_beta   90.00
_cell.angle_gamma   90.00
#
_symmetry.space_group_name_H-M   'P 1'
#
loop_
_entity.id
_entity.type
_entity.pdbx_description
1 polymer ?
#
loop_
_entity_poly.entity_id
_entity_poly.type
_entity_poly.pdbx_seq_one_letter_code
_entity_poly.pdbx_strand_id
1 'polypeptide(L)'
;MNPDRLEGPVLLLDDAGAAWQLRKKRVDLRAVRRLMKDPASVVVLGESGGTRPRLVVDGERPMLWGMVKDDYKGSGGSRTAGRYLAHEFRTHADRRMLYLEEHC
;
A
#
# COMPACT_ATOMS: atom_id res chain seq x y z
N MET A 1 -11.34 15.56 -17.47
CA MET A 1 -11.89 14.78 -16.34
C MET A 1 -10.72 14.12 -15.63
N ASN A 2 -10.46 14.43 -14.36
CA ASN A 2 -9.33 13.84 -13.62
C ASN A 2 -9.81 12.52 -12.96
N PRO A 3 -9.37 11.34 -13.43
CA PRO A 3 -9.85 10.06 -12.91
C PRO A 3 -9.41 9.79 -11.45
N ASP A 4 -8.52 10.61 -10.89
CA ASP A 4 -8.02 10.46 -9.52
C ASP A 4 -8.89 11.15 -8.45
N ARG A 5 -9.98 11.84 -8.85
CA ARG A 5 -10.89 12.54 -7.93
C ARG A 5 -11.90 11.56 -7.33
N LEU A 6 -11.51 10.93 -6.21
CA LEU A 6 -12.46 10.24 -5.33
C LEU A 6 -13.17 11.32 -4.51
N GLU A 7 -14.50 11.38 -4.61
CA GLU A 7 -15.35 12.27 -3.82
C GLU A 7 -15.44 11.74 -2.38
N GLY A 8 -14.42 12.01 -1.58
CA GLY A 8 -14.38 11.66 -0.16
C GLY A 8 -13.10 10.93 0.25
N PRO A 9 -12.83 10.83 1.58
CA PRO A 9 -11.71 10.07 2.09
C PRO A 9 -11.88 8.59 1.75
N VAL A 10 -10.85 7.97 1.17
CA VAL A 10 -10.84 6.52 0.99
C VAL A 10 -10.65 5.87 2.35
N LEU A 11 -11.59 5.00 2.73
CA LEU A 11 -11.60 4.27 3.98
C LEU A 11 -11.52 2.77 3.69
N LEU A 12 -10.68 2.07 4.44
CA LEU A 12 -10.71 0.61 4.54
C LEU A 12 -11.12 0.23 5.96
N LEU A 13 -11.84 -0.87 6.09
CA LEU A 13 -12.18 -1.48 7.37
C LEU A 13 -11.42 -2.80 7.47
N ASP A 14 -10.75 -3.03 8.59
CA ASP A 14 -10.20 -4.35 8.89
C ASP A 14 -11.24 -5.26 9.59
N ASP A 15 -10.91 -6.53 9.76
CA ASP A 15 -11.80 -7.53 10.37
C ASP A 15 -12.14 -7.23 11.84
N ALA A 16 -11.34 -6.38 12.52
CA ALA A 16 -11.60 -5.91 13.87
C ALA A 16 -12.50 -4.65 13.89
N GLY A 17 -12.93 -4.17 12.72
CA GLY A 17 -13.76 -2.98 12.56
C GLY A 17 -12.99 -1.66 12.66
N ALA A 18 -11.65 -1.69 12.64
CA ALA A 18 -10.87 -0.46 12.68
C ALA A 18 -10.88 0.23 11.31
N ALA A 19 -11.15 1.54 11.33
CA ALA A 19 -11.12 2.37 10.13
C ALA A 19 -9.70 2.87 9.81
N TRP A 20 -9.29 2.61 8.57
CA TRP A 20 -8.03 3.04 7.99
C TRP A 20 -8.32 4.08 6.92
N GLN A 21 -7.89 5.32 7.17
CA GLN A 21 -8.05 6.43 6.26
C GLN A 21 -6.81 6.58 5.38
N LEU A 22 -7.04 6.70 4.08
CA LEU A 22 -5.98 6.98 3.13
C LEU A 22 -5.33 8.33 3.44
N ARG A 23 -4.04 8.28 3.76
CA ARG A 23 -3.23 9.46 4.04
C ARG A 23 -2.53 9.92 2.77
N LYS A 24 -1.86 9.00 2.06
CA LYS A 24 -1.03 9.35 0.88
C LYS A 24 -1.17 8.28 -0.20
N LYS A 25 -1.55 8.71 -1.42
CA LYS A 25 -1.54 7.87 -2.62
C LYS A 25 -0.14 7.80 -3.23
N ARG A 26 0.18 6.67 -3.88
CA ARG A 26 1.38 6.49 -4.71
C ARG A 26 2.64 6.98 -4.00
N VAL A 27 2.90 6.45 -2.80
CA VAL A 27 4.07 6.83 -2.02
C VAL A 27 5.35 6.45 -2.77
N ASP A 28 6.46 7.16 -2.53
CA ASP A 28 7.72 6.83 -3.19
C ASP A 28 8.36 5.58 -2.57
N LEU A 29 9.28 4.96 -3.31
CA LEU A 29 9.94 3.70 -2.92
C LEU A 29 10.72 3.83 -1.59
N ARG A 30 11.19 5.03 -1.21
CA ARG A 30 11.86 5.25 0.08
C ARG A 30 10.87 5.17 1.23
N ALA A 31 9.68 5.75 1.07
CA ALA A 31 8.59 5.62 2.03
C ALA A 31 8.11 4.17 2.15
N VAL A 32 7.98 3.44 1.03
CA VAL A 32 7.68 1.99 1.03
C VAL A 32 8.71 1.23 1.85
N ARG A 33 10.01 1.41 1.54
CA ARG A 33 11.10 0.74 2.25
C ARG A 33 11.06 0.99 3.76
N ARG A 34 10.78 2.25 4.15
CA ARG A 34 10.70 2.63 5.56
C ARG A 34 9.54 1.92 6.26
N LEU A 35 8.35 1.90 5.66
CA LEU A 35 7.16 1.27 6.24
C LEU A 35 7.28 -0.26 6.28
N MET A 36 7.89 -0.89 5.28
CA MET A 36 8.14 -2.33 5.31
C MET A 36 9.08 -2.74 6.46
N LYS A 37 10.09 -1.92 6.74
CA LYS A 37 11.07 -2.18 7.81
C LYS A 37 10.55 -1.84 9.21
N ASP A 38 9.50 -1.06 9.31
CA ASP A 38 8.92 -0.67 10.59
C ASP A 38 8.02 -1.80 11.12
N PRO A 39 8.38 -2.46 12.23
CA PRO A 39 7.59 -3.56 12.77
C PRO A 39 6.22 -3.10 13.27
N ALA A 40 6.06 -1.82 13.62
CA ALA A 40 4.78 -1.27 14.06
C ALA A 40 3.82 -0.97 12.90
N SER A 41 4.33 -0.94 11.66
CA SER A 41 3.53 -0.72 10.47
C SER A 41 2.86 -2.03 10.02
N VAL A 42 1.57 -1.97 9.73
CA VAL A 42 0.82 -3.05 9.08
C VAL A 42 1.17 -3.05 7.59
N VAL A 43 1.39 -4.22 6.98
CA VAL A 43 1.64 -4.34 5.55
C VAL A 43 0.57 -5.22 4.93
N VAL A 44 -0.14 -4.71 3.94
CA VAL A 44 -1.19 -5.42 3.21
C VAL A 44 -0.82 -5.44 1.73
N LEU A 45 -0.88 -6.62 1.11
CA LEU A 45 -0.77 -6.81 -0.33
C LEU A 45 -2.16 -7.01 -0.92
N GLY A 46 -2.61 -6.08 -1.74
CA GLY A 46 -3.77 -6.21 -2.61
C GLY A 46 -3.39 -6.95 -3.89
N GLU A 47 -3.49 -8.27 -3.86
CA GLU A 47 -3.27 -9.14 -5.02
C GLU A 47 -4.39 -8.92 -6.06
N SER A 48 -4.13 -9.30 -7.32
CA SER A 48 -5.13 -9.23 -8.41
C SER A 48 -5.71 -7.83 -8.60
N GLY A 49 -4.86 -6.81 -8.74
CA GLY A 49 -5.29 -5.42 -8.94
C GLY A 49 -5.90 -4.79 -7.69
N GLY A 50 -5.56 -5.28 -6.50
CA GLY A 50 -6.11 -4.81 -5.22
C GLY A 50 -7.39 -5.51 -4.77
N THR A 51 -7.93 -6.45 -5.55
CA THR A 51 -9.22 -7.12 -5.23
C THR A 51 -9.11 -8.19 -4.14
N ARG A 52 -7.89 -8.68 -3.86
CA ARG A 52 -7.63 -9.69 -2.83
C ARG A 52 -6.63 -9.15 -1.81
N PRO A 53 -7.09 -8.45 -0.76
CA PRO A 53 -6.20 -7.98 0.29
C PRO A 53 -5.70 -9.15 1.14
N ARG A 54 -4.39 -9.21 1.35
CA ARG A 54 -3.72 -10.20 2.20
C ARG A 54 -2.77 -9.50 3.17
N LEU A 55 -2.87 -9.83 4.45
CA LEU A 55 -1.91 -9.37 5.45
C LEU A 55 -0.54 -10.04 5.19
N VAL A 56 0.51 -9.22 5.17
CA VAL A 56 1.89 -9.68 5.00
C VAL A 56 2.55 -9.75 6.37
N VAL A 57 2.93 -10.95 6.78
CA VAL A 57 3.58 -11.16 8.08
C VAL A 57 5.05 -10.79 8.01
N ASP A 58 5.67 -10.53 9.18
CA ASP A 58 7.04 -9.98 9.26
C ASP A 58 8.09 -10.83 8.53
N GLY A 59 7.96 -12.16 8.55
CA GLY A 59 8.85 -13.08 7.84
C GLY A 59 8.78 -12.99 6.32
N GLU A 60 7.64 -12.52 5.76
CA GLU A 60 7.44 -12.38 4.32
C GLU A 60 7.94 -11.04 3.78
N ARG A 61 8.06 -10.04 4.65
CA ARG A 61 8.42 -8.67 4.25
C ARG A 61 9.75 -8.59 3.48
N PRO A 62 10.84 -9.29 3.84
CA PRO A 62 12.09 -9.21 3.07
C PRO A 62 11.93 -9.69 1.62
N MET A 63 11.18 -10.78 1.42
CA MET A 63 10.92 -11.35 0.10
C MET A 63 10.05 -10.40 -0.73
N LEU A 64 8.95 -9.91 -0.15
CA LEU A 64 8.07 -8.94 -0.80
C LEU A 64 8.82 -7.66 -1.16
N TRP A 65 9.69 -7.18 -0.28
CA TRP A 65 10.51 -5.99 -0.55
C TRP A 65 11.43 -6.19 -1.76
N GLY A 66 12.02 -7.39 -1.91
CA GLY A 66 12.82 -7.73 -3.09
C GLY A 66 12.03 -7.53 -4.39
N MET A 67 10.84 -8.09 -4.47
CA MET A 67 9.96 -7.97 -5.63
C MET A 67 9.52 -6.53 -5.87
N VAL A 68 9.08 -5.83 -4.82
CA VAL A 68 8.59 -4.45 -4.91
C VAL A 68 9.68 -3.49 -5.35
N LYS A 69 10.92 -3.64 -4.86
CA LYS A 69 12.03 -2.76 -5.20
C LYS A 69 12.34 -2.78 -6.71
N ASP A 70 12.27 -3.95 -7.32
CA ASP A 70 12.67 -4.14 -8.71
C ASP A 70 11.55 -3.82 -9.69
N ASP A 71 10.28 -3.84 -9.24
CA ASP A 71 9.10 -3.71 -10.09
C ASP A 71 8.10 -2.62 -9.62
N TYR A 72 8.62 -1.48 -9.12
CA TYR A 72 7.81 -0.38 -8.59
C TYR A 72 7.38 0.65 -9.65
N LYS A 73 6.09 0.96 -9.76
CA LYS A 73 5.55 1.97 -10.72
C LYS A 73 5.92 3.43 -10.40
N GLY A 74 6.52 3.71 -9.24
CA GLY A 74 6.89 5.07 -8.80
C GLY A 74 5.70 5.95 -8.40
N SER A 75 5.98 7.15 -7.87
CA SER A 75 4.94 8.07 -7.34
C SER A 75 4.01 8.67 -8.40
N GLY A 76 4.39 8.60 -9.69
CA GLY A 76 3.58 9.07 -10.82
C GLY A 76 2.58 8.05 -11.37
N GLY A 77 2.73 6.76 -11.06
CA GLY A 77 1.79 5.72 -11.49
C GLY A 77 1.68 5.52 -13.00
N SER A 78 2.80 5.59 -13.74
CA SER A 78 2.77 5.19 -15.16
C SER A 78 2.44 3.69 -15.23
N ARG A 79 1.30 3.33 -15.84
CA ARG A 79 0.82 1.94 -15.97
C ARG A 79 1.80 1.03 -16.72
N THR A 80 2.78 1.61 -17.43
CA THR A 80 3.75 0.89 -18.27
C THR A 80 5.09 0.56 -17.59
N ALA A 81 5.31 0.92 -16.31
CA ALA A 81 6.66 0.92 -15.72
C ALA A 81 6.92 -0.10 -14.59
N GLY A 82 5.91 -0.80 -14.08
CA GLY A 82 6.14 -1.85 -13.08
C GLY A 82 4.87 -2.57 -12.64
N ARG A 83 4.92 -3.45 -11.62
CA ARG A 83 3.77 -4.20 -11.08
C ARG A 83 3.19 -3.63 -9.81
N TYR A 84 3.98 -2.95 -8.98
CA TYR A 84 3.55 -2.52 -7.65
C TYR A 84 3.27 -1.02 -7.54
N LEU A 85 2.18 -0.67 -6.86
CA LEU A 85 1.88 0.68 -6.35
C LEU A 85 1.71 0.62 -4.84
N ALA A 86 2.03 1.70 -4.13
CA ALA A 86 1.86 1.74 -2.70
C ALA A 86 1.10 2.97 -2.20
N HIS A 87 0.32 2.76 -1.15
CA HIS A 87 -0.51 3.76 -0.49
C HIS A 87 -0.26 3.68 1.01
N GLU A 88 -0.22 4.86 1.66
CA GLU A 88 -0.16 4.94 3.13
C GLU A 88 -1.55 5.23 3.66
N PHE A 89 -2.02 4.36 4.56
CA PHE A 89 -3.22 4.54 5.35
C PHE A 89 -2.88 4.73 6.82
N ARG A 90 -3.79 5.37 7.55
CA ARG A 90 -3.67 5.57 8.99
C ARG A 90 -4.99 5.36 9.70
N THR A 91 -4.92 4.84 10.93
CA THR A 91 -6.07 4.85 11.84
C THR A 91 -6.16 6.19 12.58
N HIS A 92 -7.27 6.43 13.27
CA HIS A 92 -7.43 7.59 14.17
C HIS A 92 -6.37 7.61 15.29
N ALA A 93 -5.88 6.44 15.71
CA ALA A 93 -4.81 6.31 16.71
C ALA A 93 -3.38 6.40 16.11
N ASP A 94 -3.24 6.94 14.90
CA ASP A 94 -1.98 7.11 14.14
C ASP A 94 -1.20 5.82 13.83
N ARG A 95 -1.82 4.64 13.99
CA ARG A 95 -1.26 3.38 13.46
C ARG A 95 -1.15 3.48 11.94
N ARG A 96 -0.06 2.96 11.37
CA ARG A 96 0.27 3.07 9.95
C ARG A 96 0.04 1.75 9.23
N MET A 97 -0.48 1.84 8.02
CA MET A 97 -0.58 0.72 7.09
C MET A 97 0.03 1.11 5.76
N LEU A 98 0.91 0.23 5.26
CA LEU A 98 1.36 0.20 3.88
C LEU A 98 0.44 -0.74 3.11
N TYR A 99 -0.33 -0.21 2.18
CA TYR A 99 -1.12 -1.00 1.23
C TYR A 99 -0.39 -1.04 -0.11
N LEU A 100 0.04 -2.21 -0.53
CA LEU A 100 0.70 -2.48 -1.80
C LEU A 100 -0.32 -3.08 -2.76
N GLU A 101 -0.57 -2.44 -3.90
CA GLU A 101 -1.38 -3.00 -4.97
C GLU A 101 -0.48 -3.69 -5.99
N GLU A 102 -0.75 -4.95 -6.27
CA GLU A 102 -0.14 -5.69 -7.37
C GLU A 102 -1.02 -5.61 -8.61
N HIS A 103 -0.45 -5.11 -9.71
CA HIS A 103 -1.10 -5.00 -11.00
C HIS A 103 -0.42 -5.98 -11.97
N CYS A 104 -1.18 -6.94 -12.49
CA CYS A 104 -0.75 -7.88 -13.54
C CYS A 104 -0.79 -7.23 -14.93
#